data_AF-A0A423V7U0-F1
#
_entry.id   AF-A0A423V7U0-F1
#
_cell.length_a   1.000
_cell.length_b   1.000
_cell.length_c   1.000
_cell.angle_alpha   90.00
_cell.angle_beta   90.00
_cell.angle_gamma   90.00
#
_symmetry.space_group_name_H-M   'P 1'
#
loop_
_entity.id
_entity.type
_entity.pdbx_description
1 polymer ?
#
loop_
_entity_poly.entity_id
_entity_poly.type
_entity_poly.pdbx_seq_one_letter_code
_entity_poly.pdbx_strand_id
1 'polypeptide(L)'
;MSDNVKVKSAFNAKGPHISELPFTWQNWHQHINWLNTFFVVFVPLMGFVGAYWTPLRLSTAIFSVFYYAITGIGITAGYHRLWAHSCYKASTPLKIYLAAVGAGAIQGSIRTWSRDHRAHHRFTDTEKDPYSIRKGFWYSHMGWVVFNQDYKKVGRCDITDLNQVRNFGTGHFTNTCSLASWILSHLSSHIQSYRMLMSSSQDPIVMWQHRNMVYAIVAMAWVFPTAVCGLLWGDWQGGFIYAGILRCLVVQQATFCVNSLAHWLGEQPFDDRRSPRDHVLTALVTLGEGYHNFHHEFPSDYRNAIEWWQYDPTKWTIWVWKQLGLAEDLKRFRQNEIEKGRVQQLQKALDRRRNRLDWGIPLVDLPIMSWDEYVSEAKSENGRALVSIAGVIHDVTDFIKDHPGGKAFILMAIGKDATAIFNGGVYEHSNAAHNLLSTMRVGVLRGGCEVEVWKHAATDSR
;
A
#
# COMPACT_ATOMS: atom_id res chain seq x y z
N MET A 1 -65.62 -10.97 -7.19
CA MET A 1 -64.57 -12.01 -7.13
C MET A 1 -63.25 -11.36 -7.50
N SER A 2 -62.45 -11.04 -6.48
CA SER A 2 -61.15 -10.38 -6.62
C SER A 2 -60.06 -11.45 -6.60
N ASP A 3 -59.43 -11.69 -7.74
CA ASP A 3 -58.32 -12.63 -7.84
C ASP A 3 -57.03 -11.98 -7.32
N ASN A 4 -56.76 -12.28 -6.05
CA ASN A 4 -55.49 -12.03 -5.38
C ASN A 4 -54.38 -12.89 -6.00
N VAL A 5 -53.68 -12.35 -6.99
CA VAL A 5 -52.42 -12.92 -7.46
C VAL A 5 -51.36 -12.67 -6.39
N LYS A 6 -51.11 -13.71 -5.58
CA LYS A 6 -49.99 -13.79 -4.63
C LYS A 6 -48.67 -13.57 -5.37
N VAL A 7 -48.06 -12.40 -5.19
CA VAL A 7 -46.65 -12.15 -5.52
C VAL A 7 -45.79 -13.01 -4.61
N LYS A 8 -45.42 -14.21 -5.07
CA LYS A 8 -44.33 -14.99 -4.47
C LYS A 8 -43.01 -14.44 -4.97
N SER A 9 -42.20 -13.88 -4.07
CA SER A 9 -40.82 -13.50 -4.34
C SER A 9 -39.97 -14.76 -4.62
N ALA A 10 -39.87 -15.13 -5.90
CA ALA A 10 -38.90 -16.10 -6.35
C ALA A 10 -37.55 -15.39 -6.52
N PHE A 11 -36.70 -15.43 -5.48
CA PHE A 11 -35.26 -15.20 -5.64
C PHE A 11 -34.70 -16.30 -6.56
N ASN A 12 -34.68 -16.01 -7.86
CA ASN A 12 -34.15 -16.90 -8.87
C ASN A 12 -32.61 -16.78 -8.86
N ALA A 13 -31.92 -17.79 -8.34
CA ALA A 13 -30.45 -17.83 -8.19
C ALA A 13 -29.64 -17.96 -9.51
N LYS A 14 -30.21 -17.58 -10.65
CA LYS A 14 -29.63 -17.73 -12.00
C LYS A 14 -29.40 -16.40 -12.76
N GLY A 15 -29.67 -15.25 -12.14
CA GLY A 15 -29.37 -13.94 -12.73
C GLY A 15 -27.95 -13.45 -12.44
N PRO A 16 -27.45 -12.44 -13.18
CA PRO A 16 -26.21 -11.73 -12.84
C PRO A 16 -26.30 -11.16 -11.43
N HIS A 17 -25.16 -11.08 -10.74
CA HIS A 17 -25.13 -10.53 -9.37
C HIS A 17 -25.53 -9.04 -9.41
N ILE A 18 -26.16 -8.51 -8.35
CA ILE A 18 -26.64 -7.12 -8.32
C ILE A 18 -25.53 -6.10 -8.64
N SER A 19 -24.28 -6.39 -8.27
CA SER A 19 -23.12 -5.55 -8.57
C SER A 19 -22.77 -5.45 -10.07
N GLU A 20 -23.32 -6.32 -10.92
CA GLU A 20 -23.11 -6.33 -12.37
C GLU A 20 -24.22 -5.57 -13.11
N LEU A 21 -25.34 -5.27 -12.42
CA LEU A 21 -26.46 -4.54 -13.00
C LEU A 21 -26.20 -3.03 -12.91
N PRO A 22 -26.71 -2.25 -13.87
CA PRO A 22 -26.63 -0.79 -13.78
C PRO A 22 -27.45 -0.28 -12.60
N PHE A 23 -26.97 0.80 -12.00
CA PHE A 23 -27.67 1.46 -10.91
C PHE A 23 -28.88 2.23 -11.44
N THR A 24 -30.06 1.92 -10.95
CA THR A 24 -31.34 2.55 -11.36
C THR A 24 -32.17 2.92 -10.14
N TRP A 25 -33.14 3.82 -10.33
CA TRP A 25 -34.12 4.18 -9.30
C TRP A 25 -34.96 3.01 -8.78
N GLN A 26 -35.05 1.91 -9.53
CA GLN A 26 -35.82 0.73 -9.13
C GLN A 26 -34.99 -0.27 -8.30
N ASN A 27 -33.68 -0.37 -8.54
CA ASN A 27 -32.83 -1.40 -7.92
C ASN A 27 -31.76 -0.85 -6.95
N TRP A 28 -31.60 0.48 -6.81
CA TRP A 28 -30.55 1.10 -5.99
C TRP A 28 -30.44 0.50 -4.57
N HIS A 29 -31.57 0.23 -3.93
CA HIS A 29 -31.64 -0.32 -2.58
C HIS A 29 -31.10 -1.76 -2.49
N GLN A 30 -31.07 -2.50 -3.61
CA GLN A 30 -30.53 -3.86 -3.68
C GLN A 30 -29.00 -3.84 -3.81
N HIS A 31 -28.42 -2.74 -4.31
CA HIS A 31 -26.96 -2.57 -4.32
C HIS A 31 -26.40 -2.30 -2.93
N ILE A 32 -27.22 -1.93 -1.95
CA ILE A 32 -26.78 -1.55 -0.61
C ILE A 32 -26.76 -2.78 0.32
N ASN A 33 -25.64 -2.98 0.99
CA ASN A 33 -25.54 -3.86 2.14
C ASN A 33 -26.09 -3.13 3.38
N TRP A 34 -27.39 -3.25 3.61
CA TRP A 34 -28.08 -2.52 4.68
C TRP A 34 -27.57 -2.86 6.08
N LEU A 35 -27.12 -4.11 6.30
CA LEU A 35 -26.56 -4.52 7.59
C LEU A 35 -25.26 -3.76 7.88
N ASN A 36 -24.31 -3.78 6.94
CA ASN A 36 -23.05 -3.06 7.09
C ASN A 36 -23.27 -1.55 7.14
N THR A 37 -24.17 -1.04 6.29
CA THR A 37 -24.55 0.39 6.26
C THR A 37 -25.12 0.84 7.60
N PHE A 38 -25.89 0.00 8.28
CA PHE A 38 -26.37 0.31 9.63
C PHE A 38 -25.24 0.55 10.62
N PHE A 39 -24.24 -0.33 10.67
CA PHE A 39 -23.14 -0.18 11.61
C PHE A 39 -22.13 0.92 11.23
N VAL A 40 -21.91 1.17 9.93
CA VAL A 40 -20.89 2.14 9.47
C VAL A 40 -21.46 3.55 9.27
N VAL A 41 -22.77 3.68 9.03
CA VAL A 41 -23.43 4.99 8.79
C VAL A 41 -24.41 5.33 9.90
N PHE A 42 -25.42 4.50 10.13
CA PHE A 42 -26.51 4.85 11.06
C PHE A 42 -26.06 4.86 12.53
N VAL A 43 -25.23 3.92 12.97
CA VAL A 43 -24.69 3.91 14.35
C VAL A 43 -23.85 5.16 14.67
N PRO A 44 -22.89 5.57 13.83
CA PRO A 44 -22.19 6.84 14.03
C PRO A 44 -23.11 8.07 14.03
N LEU A 45 -24.11 8.12 13.14
CA LEU A 45 -25.11 9.20 13.13
C LEU A 45 -25.87 9.28 14.47
N MET A 46 -26.27 8.14 15.04
CA MET A 46 -26.84 8.09 16.39
C MET A 46 -25.87 8.61 17.45
N GLY A 47 -24.57 8.35 17.30
CA GLY A 47 -23.52 8.90 18.16
C GLY A 47 -23.44 10.42 18.10
N PHE A 48 -23.47 11.00 16.89
CA PHE A 48 -23.45 12.47 16.72
C PHE A 48 -24.71 13.13 17.29
N VAL A 49 -25.87 12.53 17.03
CA VAL A 49 -27.14 12.99 17.60
C VAL A 49 -27.12 12.88 19.12
N GLY A 50 -26.66 11.75 19.67
CA GLY A 50 -26.53 11.55 21.12
C GLY A 50 -25.52 12.50 21.78
N ALA A 51 -24.46 12.89 21.08
CA ALA A 51 -23.47 13.84 21.58
C ALA A 51 -24.05 15.24 21.81
N TYR A 52 -25.13 15.62 21.14
CA TYR A 52 -25.82 16.89 21.39
C TYR A 52 -26.34 17.00 22.83
N TRP A 53 -26.81 15.90 23.43
CA TRP A 53 -27.31 15.88 24.81
C TRP A 53 -26.34 15.29 25.83
N THR A 54 -25.12 14.94 25.41
CA THR A 54 -24.15 14.24 26.27
C THR A 54 -22.90 15.10 26.39
N PRO A 55 -22.71 15.86 27.48
CA PRO A 55 -21.48 16.65 27.65
C PRO A 55 -20.23 15.77 27.70
N LEU A 56 -19.20 16.11 26.93
CA LEU A 56 -17.93 15.40 26.95
C LEU A 56 -17.13 15.73 28.21
N ARG A 57 -17.01 14.75 29.12
CA ARG A 57 -16.09 14.84 30.26
C ARG A 57 -14.65 14.56 29.83
N LEU A 58 -13.68 15.26 30.43
CA LEU A 58 -12.27 15.08 30.11
C LEU A 58 -11.77 13.65 30.34
N SER A 59 -12.18 13.01 31.44
CA SER A 59 -11.83 11.60 31.74
C SER A 59 -12.32 10.65 30.64
N THR A 60 -13.56 10.83 30.17
CA THR A 60 -14.16 10.08 29.07
C THR A 60 -13.44 10.35 27.75
N ALA A 61 -13.05 11.61 27.48
CA ALA A 61 -12.29 11.96 26.29
C ALA A 61 -10.91 11.27 26.27
N ILE A 62 -10.16 11.35 27.37
CA ILE A 62 -8.84 10.70 27.52
C ILE A 62 -8.99 9.19 27.36
N PHE A 63 -9.97 8.58 28.02
CA PHE A 63 -10.24 7.15 27.89
C PHE A 63 -10.64 6.77 26.46
N SER A 64 -11.42 7.59 25.76
CA SER A 64 -11.79 7.35 24.36
C SER A 64 -10.56 7.31 23.45
N VAL A 65 -9.63 8.25 23.62
CA VAL A 65 -8.37 8.29 22.85
C VAL A 65 -7.47 7.10 23.19
N PHE A 66 -7.36 6.77 24.47
CA PHE A 66 -6.60 5.59 24.90
C PHE A 66 -7.21 4.30 24.33
N TYR A 67 -8.53 4.14 24.41
CA TYR A 67 -9.23 2.96 23.92
C TYR A 67 -9.25 2.87 22.40
N TYR A 68 -9.23 4.01 21.69
CA TYR A 68 -8.94 4.08 20.26
C TYR A 68 -7.59 3.43 19.94
N ALA A 69 -6.52 3.80 20.66
CA ALA A 69 -5.20 3.23 20.43
C ALA A 69 -5.17 1.71 20.73
N ILE A 70 -5.82 1.27 21.80
CA ILE A 70 -5.91 -0.15 22.19
C ILE A 70 -6.64 -0.99 21.14
N THR A 71 -7.80 -0.55 20.68
CA THR A 71 -8.58 -1.25 19.64
C THR A 71 -7.87 -1.20 18.28
N GLY A 72 -7.20 -0.08 17.96
CA GLY A 72 -6.32 0.04 16.80
C GLY A 72 -5.16 -0.94 16.81
N ILE A 73 -4.44 -1.09 17.95
CA ILE A 73 -3.40 -2.11 18.14
C ILE A 73 -3.96 -3.53 17.99
N GLY A 74 -5.21 -3.77 18.41
CA GLY A 74 -5.90 -5.04 18.16
C GLY A 74 -5.99 -5.40 16.68
N ILE A 75 -6.20 -4.40 15.82
CA ILE A 75 -6.21 -4.57 14.36
C ILE A 75 -4.78 -4.68 13.82
N THR A 76 -3.91 -3.73 14.11
CA THR A 76 -2.57 -3.65 13.50
C THR A 76 -1.62 -4.74 14.00
N ALA A 77 -1.53 -4.98 15.31
CA ALA A 77 -0.68 -6.04 15.84
C ALA A 77 -1.34 -7.42 15.71
N GLY A 78 -2.64 -7.50 15.98
CA GLY A 78 -3.40 -8.75 15.95
C GLY A 78 -3.81 -9.15 14.53
N TYR A 79 -4.92 -8.59 14.06
CA TYR A 79 -5.58 -9.02 12.82
C TYR A 79 -4.63 -9.01 11.62
N HIS A 80 -3.81 -7.96 11.54
CA HIS A 80 -2.89 -7.69 10.46
C HIS A 80 -1.56 -8.46 10.60
N ARG A 81 -0.68 -8.05 11.51
CA ARG A 81 0.68 -8.59 11.59
C ARG A 81 0.74 -10.01 12.16
N LEU A 82 -0.09 -10.36 13.15
CA LEU A 82 -0.09 -11.71 13.74
C LEU A 82 -0.85 -12.72 12.88
N TRP A 83 -2.13 -12.48 12.56
CA TRP A 83 -2.96 -13.49 11.88
C TRP A 83 -2.94 -13.39 10.36
N ALA A 84 -2.98 -12.19 9.76
CA ALA A 84 -2.97 -12.11 8.29
C ALA A 84 -1.60 -12.40 7.68
N HIS A 85 -0.51 -11.91 8.28
CA HIS A 85 0.86 -12.04 7.73
C HIS A 85 1.79 -12.96 8.52
N SER A 86 1.40 -13.39 9.72
CA SER A 86 2.24 -14.26 10.56
C SER A 86 3.65 -13.71 10.77
N CYS A 87 3.77 -12.40 11.00
CA CYS A 87 5.05 -11.70 11.18
C CYS A 87 5.74 -12.03 12.51
N TYR A 88 5.01 -12.59 13.47
CA TYR A 88 5.53 -13.02 14.77
C TYR A 88 4.63 -14.09 15.40
N LYS A 89 5.09 -14.71 16.49
CA LYS A 89 4.27 -15.61 17.31
C LYS A 89 3.92 -14.93 18.63
N ALA A 90 2.73 -15.21 19.14
CA ALA A 90 2.21 -14.63 20.37
C ALA A 90 1.80 -15.72 21.38
N SER A 91 2.01 -15.45 22.67
CA SER A 91 1.51 -16.29 23.75
C SER A 91 -0.02 -16.32 23.79
N THR A 92 -0.61 -17.36 24.35
CA THR A 92 -2.07 -17.51 24.46
C THR A 92 -2.75 -16.31 25.13
N PRO A 93 -2.26 -15.76 26.26
CA PRO A 93 -2.86 -14.57 26.86
C PRO A 93 -2.85 -13.35 25.92
N LEU A 94 -1.75 -13.13 25.19
CA LEU A 94 -1.64 -12.04 24.23
C LEU A 94 -2.63 -12.23 23.06
N LYS A 95 -2.78 -13.46 22.55
CA LYS A 95 -3.77 -13.77 21.50
C LYS A 95 -5.19 -13.50 21.95
N ILE A 96 -5.57 -13.90 23.17
CA ILE A 96 -6.91 -13.65 23.73
C ILE A 96 -7.14 -12.14 23.84
N TYR A 97 -6.16 -11.41 24.39
CA TYR A 97 -6.22 -9.96 24.50
C TYR A 97 -6.43 -9.30 23.13
N LEU A 98 -5.60 -9.61 22.13
CA LEU A 98 -5.69 -9.04 20.79
C LEU A 98 -7.00 -9.39 20.08
N ALA A 99 -7.50 -10.61 20.27
CA ALA A 99 -8.80 -11.03 19.71
C ALA A 99 -9.97 -10.27 20.34
N ALA A 100 -9.90 -9.97 21.64
CA ALA A 100 -10.91 -9.18 22.33
C ALA A 100 -10.86 -7.71 21.91
N VAL A 101 -9.70 -7.04 22.00
CA VAL A 101 -9.61 -5.61 21.67
C VAL A 101 -9.81 -5.34 20.18
N GLY A 102 -9.39 -6.26 19.29
CA GLY A 102 -9.67 -6.15 17.86
C GLY A 102 -11.15 -6.24 17.51
N ALA A 103 -11.95 -7.00 18.28
CA ALA A 103 -13.41 -7.01 18.11
C ALA A 103 -14.05 -5.65 18.41
N GLY A 104 -13.46 -4.85 19.30
CA GLY A 104 -13.89 -3.48 19.63
C GLY A 104 -13.74 -2.47 18.48
N ALA A 105 -13.02 -2.83 17.41
CA ALA A 105 -12.88 -2.01 16.20
C ALA A 105 -14.00 -2.22 15.17
N ILE A 106 -14.86 -3.23 15.33
CA ILE A 106 -15.99 -3.55 14.44
C ILE A 106 -15.57 -3.69 12.97
N GLN A 107 -14.65 -4.62 12.69
CA GLN A 107 -14.14 -4.89 11.33
C GLN A 107 -14.36 -6.35 10.88
N GLY A 108 -15.34 -7.03 11.49
CA GLY A 108 -15.56 -8.45 11.27
C GLY A 108 -14.56 -9.34 12.02
N SER A 109 -14.73 -10.66 11.91
CA SER A 109 -13.86 -11.62 12.60
C SER A 109 -12.45 -11.64 12.02
N ILE A 110 -11.45 -12.00 12.84
CA ILE A 110 -10.06 -12.22 12.43
C ILE A 110 -10.00 -13.04 11.14
N ARG A 111 -10.74 -14.16 11.10
CA ARG A 111 -10.77 -15.07 9.95
C ARG A 111 -11.17 -14.38 8.64
N THR A 112 -12.28 -13.63 8.65
CA THR A 112 -12.78 -12.92 7.46
C THR A 112 -11.85 -11.77 7.08
N TRP A 113 -11.39 -11.00 8.08
CA TRP A 113 -10.47 -9.89 7.87
C TRP A 113 -9.15 -10.35 7.25
N SER A 114 -8.52 -11.40 7.82
CA SER A 114 -7.27 -11.96 7.30
C SER A 114 -7.45 -12.56 5.90
N ARG A 115 -8.61 -13.20 5.61
CA ARG A 115 -8.92 -13.67 4.25
C ARG A 115 -8.91 -12.52 3.25
N ASP A 116 -9.67 -11.47 3.53
CA ASP A 116 -9.84 -10.34 2.61
C ASP A 116 -8.55 -9.54 2.47
N HIS A 117 -7.78 -9.41 3.55
CA HIS A 117 -6.46 -8.78 3.53
C HIS A 117 -5.42 -9.57 2.75
N ARG A 118 -5.37 -10.91 2.90
CA ARG A 118 -4.51 -11.76 2.06
C ARG A 118 -4.93 -11.70 0.59
N ALA A 119 -6.22 -11.60 0.29
CA ALA A 119 -6.72 -11.43 -1.08
C ALA A 119 -6.29 -10.08 -1.65
N HIS A 120 -6.38 -9.02 -0.87
CA HIS A 120 -5.90 -7.69 -1.24
C HIS A 120 -4.40 -7.71 -1.60
N HIS A 121 -3.52 -8.26 -0.77
CA HIS A 121 -2.08 -8.36 -1.08
C HIS A 121 -1.77 -9.17 -2.35
N ARG A 122 -2.47 -10.29 -2.52
CA ARG A 122 -2.24 -11.18 -3.66
C ARG A 122 -2.71 -10.57 -4.98
N PHE A 123 -3.80 -9.81 -4.92
CA PHE A 123 -4.52 -9.33 -6.10
C PHE A 123 -4.64 -7.81 -6.16
N THR A 124 -3.76 -7.08 -5.48
CA THR A 124 -3.73 -5.61 -5.38
C THR A 124 -3.96 -4.99 -6.75
N ASP A 125 -4.82 -3.98 -6.83
CA ASP A 125 -5.15 -3.25 -8.06
C ASP A 125 -5.85 -4.06 -9.15
N THR A 126 -6.41 -5.23 -8.83
CA THR A 126 -7.22 -6.00 -9.78
C THR A 126 -8.69 -6.08 -9.36
N GLU A 127 -9.55 -6.60 -10.22
CA GLU A 127 -10.97 -6.85 -9.89
C GLU A 127 -11.16 -7.86 -8.75
N LYS A 128 -10.14 -8.68 -8.47
CA LYS A 128 -10.17 -9.69 -7.41
C LYS A 128 -9.82 -9.11 -6.03
N ASP A 129 -9.33 -7.88 -5.97
CA ASP A 129 -9.08 -7.16 -4.72
C ASP A 129 -10.41 -6.65 -4.11
N PRO A 130 -10.76 -7.06 -2.88
CA PRO A 130 -12.05 -6.74 -2.25
C PRO A 130 -12.28 -5.24 -2.04
N TYR A 131 -11.21 -4.44 -1.96
CA TYR A 131 -11.29 -2.99 -1.75
C TYR A 131 -10.35 -2.22 -2.69
N SER A 132 -10.25 -2.69 -3.93
CA SER A 132 -9.39 -2.11 -4.97
C SER A 132 -9.59 -0.60 -5.15
N ILE A 133 -8.49 0.16 -5.08
CA ILE A 133 -8.46 1.60 -5.38
C ILE A 133 -8.83 1.90 -6.85
N ARG A 134 -8.70 0.92 -7.75
CA ARG A 134 -9.06 1.06 -9.17
C ARG A 134 -10.56 1.29 -9.38
N LYS A 135 -11.39 0.92 -8.42
CA LYS A 135 -12.85 1.21 -8.41
C LYS A 135 -13.18 2.63 -7.93
N GLY A 136 -12.16 3.41 -7.55
CA GLY A 136 -12.28 4.80 -7.12
C GLY A 136 -12.01 4.98 -5.62
N PHE A 137 -11.58 6.18 -5.25
CA PHE A 137 -11.19 6.54 -3.88
C PHE A 137 -12.31 6.24 -2.85
N TRP A 138 -13.53 6.69 -3.12
CA TRP A 138 -14.66 6.48 -2.20
C TRP A 138 -15.09 5.02 -2.09
N TYR A 139 -14.89 4.25 -3.17
CA TYR A 139 -15.14 2.81 -3.12
C TYR A 139 -14.15 2.12 -2.18
N SER A 140 -12.83 2.35 -2.33
CA SER A 140 -11.83 1.70 -1.48
C SER A 140 -11.86 2.21 -0.03
N HIS A 141 -12.28 3.45 0.19
CA HIS A 141 -12.46 4.00 1.53
C HIS A 141 -13.64 3.30 2.24
N MET A 142 -14.86 3.42 1.71
CA MET A 142 -16.06 2.95 2.43
C MET A 142 -17.06 2.21 1.54
N GLY A 143 -17.09 2.47 0.23
CA GLY A 143 -18.05 1.87 -0.69
C GLY A 143 -17.98 0.34 -0.72
N TRP A 144 -16.81 -0.25 -0.54
CA TRP A 144 -16.63 -1.71 -0.49
C TRP A 144 -17.40 -2.36 0.69
N VAL A 145 -17.67 -1.62 1.76
CA VAL A 145 -18.47 -2.09 2.92
C VAL A 145 -19.97 -1.83 2.70
N VAL A 146 -20.30 -0.70 2.07
CA VAL A 146 -21.68 -0.22 1.88
C VAL A 146 -22.38 -0.92 0.73
N PHE A 147 -21.66 -1.28 -0.35
CA PHE A 147 -22.25 -1.92 -1.51
C PHE A 147 -22.13 -3.45 -1.46
N ASN A 148 -23.17 -4.15 -1.89
CA ASN A 148 -23.18 -5.61 -2.03
C ASN A 148 -22.17 -6.03 -3.11
N GLN A 149 -21.16 -6.77 -2.69
CA GLN A 149 -20.12 -7.30 -3.57
C GLN A 149 -20.40 -8.74 -3.99
N ASP A 150 -20.00 -9.10 -5.21
CA ASP A 150 -19.95 -10.50 -5.61
C ASP A 150 -18.69 -11.17 -5.04
N TYR A 151 -18.84 -11.81 -3.89
CA TYR A 151 -17.75 -12.56 -3.24
C TYR A 151 -17.24 -13.75 -4.05
N LYS A 152 -17.91 -14.16 -5.15
CA LYS A 152 -17.36 -15.16 -6.07
C LYS A 152 -16.22 -14.60 -6.93
N LYS A 153 -16.19 -13.28 -7.14
CA LYS A 153 -15.14 -12.58 -7.91
C LYS A 153 -13.93 -12.21 -7.06
N VAL A 154 -14.11 -12.08 -5.74
CA VAL A 154 -13.00 -11.83 -4.81
C VAL A 154 -12.00 -12.97 -4.88
N GLY A 155 -10.72 -12.63 -4.94
CA GLY A 155 -9.64 -13.59 -5.06
C GLY A 155 -9.59 -14.56 -3.89
N ARG A 156 -9.35 -15.86 -4.19
CA ARG A 156 -9.18 -16.88 -3.14
C ARG A 156 -7.75 -16.89 -2.63
N CYS A 157 -7.62 -16.86 -1.31
CA CYS A 157 -6.35 -17.01 -0.60
C CYS A 157 -6.42 -18.16 0.40
N ASP A 158 -5.26 -18.74 0.67
CA ASP A 158 -5.14 -19.78 1.69
C ASP A 158 -5.38 -19.17 3.08
N ILE A 159 -6.26 -19.82 3.83
CA ILE A 159 -6.66 -19.49 5.21
C ILE A 159 -6.81 -20.76 6.03
N THR A 160 -6.19 -21.86 5.59
CA THR A 160 -6.25 -23.16 6.26
C THR A 160 -5.73 -23.09 7.69
N ASP A 161 -4.71 -22.26 7.92
CA ASP A 161 -4.12 -21.93 9.23
C ASP A 161 -5.10 -21.27 10.22
N LEU A 162 -6.23 -20.73 9.73
CA LEU A 162 -7.25 -20.08 10.54
C LEU A 162 -8.53 -20.92 10.71
N ASN A 163 -8.63 -22.10 10.08
CA ASN A 163 -9.86 -22.90 10.05
C ASN A 163 -9.83 -24.08 11.04
N GLN A 164 -11.01 -24.49 11.53
CA GLN A 164 -11.15 -25.75 12.28
C GLN A 164 -11.41 -26.95 11.34
N VAL A 165 -10.78 -28.08 11.64
CA VAL A 165 -11.17 -29.40 11.11
C VAL A 165 -12.45 -29.86 11.82
N ARG A 166 -13.53 -30.09 11.07
CA ARG A 166 -14.67 -30.90 11.55
C ARG A 166 -14.42 -32.34 11.12
N ASN A 167 -14.05 -33.20 12.07
CA ASN A 167 -14.33 -34.64 11.93
C ASN A 167 -15.85 -34.80 12.02
N PHE A 168 -16.47 -35.33 10.96
CA PHE A 168 -17.91 -35.58 10.97
C PHE A 168 -18.22 -36.80 11.84
N GLY A 169 -18.70 -36.55 13.06
CA GLY A 169 -19.60 -37.47 13.74
C GLY A 169 -21.04 -37.07 13.43
N THR A 170 -21.85 -38.00 12.95
CA THR A 170 -23.27 -37.83 12.66
C THR A 170 -24.06 -37.57 13.93
N GLY A 171 -24.45 -36.32 14.18
CA GLY A 171 -25.33 -35.93 15.29
C GLY A 171 -26.45 -35.02 14.80
N HIS A 172 -27.68 -35.51 14.84
CA HIS A 172 -28.90 -34.72 14.64
C HIS A 172 -29.04 -33.68 15.75
N PHE A 173 -29.41 -32.44 15.42
CA PHE A 173 -29.88 -31.46 16.39
C PHE A 173 -31.17 -30.80 15.91
N THR A 174 -32.13 -30.77 16.83
CA THR A 174 -33.52 -30.33 16.70
C THR A 174 -33.64 -28.81 16.79
N ASN A 175 -34.59 -28.26 16.03
CA ASN A 175 -34.90 -26.83 15.99
C ASN A 175 -35.77 -26.41 17.19
N THR A 176 -35.38 -25.36 17.90
CA THR A 176 -36.31 -24.52 18.67
C THR A 176 -36.21 -23.07 18.20
N CYS A 177 -37.37 -22.47 17.97
CA CYS A 177 -37.56 -21.19 17.29
C CYS A 177 -37.67 -20.05 18.33
N SER A 178 -36.81 -19.04 18.25
CA SER A 178 -36.91 -17.78 19.00
C SER A 178 -36.52 -16.60 18.10
N LEU A 179 -36.92 -15.37 18.46
CA LEU A 179 -36.61 -14.12 17.74
C LEU A 179 -35.09 -13.91 17.55
N ALA A 180 -34.27 -14.40 18.50
CA ALA A 180 -32.82 -14.44 18.38
C ALA A 180 -32.34 -15.35 17.25
N SER A 181 -33.05 -16.45 16.99
CA SER A 181 -32.79 -17.38 15.88
C SER A 181 -33.12 -16.76 14.51
N TRP A 182 -34.06 -15.81 14.44
CA TRP A 182 -34.37 -15.06 13.21
C TRP A 182 -33.34 -13.97 12.89
N ILE A 183 -32.85 -13.28 13.92
CA ILE A 183 -31.73 -12.32 13.80
C ILE A 183 -30.44 -13.08 13.41
N LEU A 184 -30.18 -14.22 14.06
CA LEU A 184 -29.04 -15.08 13.74
C LEU A 184 -29.17 -15.72 12.35
N SER A 185 -30.38 -16.06 11.87
CA SER A 185 -30.56 -16.62 10.52
C SER A 185 -30.35 -15.59 9.42
N HIS A 186 -30.69 -14.32 9.65
CA HIS A 186 -30.37 -13.22 8.73
C HIS A 186 -28.88 -12.83 8.77
N LEU A 187 -28.23 -12.91 9.93
CA LEU A 187 -26.77 -12.80 10.09
C LEU A 187 -26.01 -13.99 9.47
N SER A 188 -26.66 -15.16 9.35
CA SER A 188 -26.09 -16.42 8.83
C SER A 188 -26.16 -16.56 7.30
N SER A 189 -26.88 -15.67 6.61
CA SER A 189 -26.96 -15.71 5.14
C SER A 189 -25.63 -15.43 4.42
N HIS A 190 -24.59 -15.01 5.14
CA HIS A 190 -23.20 -14.89 4.66
C HIS A 190 -22.29 -16.11 4.99
N ILE A 191 -22.79 -17.12 5.70
CA ILE A 191 -21.96 -18.23 6.23
C ILE A 191 -22.04 -19.51 5.39
N GLN A 192 -22.94 -19.59 4.39
CA GLN A 192 -23.30 -20.87 3.77
C GLN A 192 -22.64 -21.18 2.42
N SER A 193 -21.37 -20.86 2.26
CA SER A 193 -20.59 -21.40 1.14
C SER A 193 -19.18 -21.75 1.61
N TYR A 194 -18.63 -22.82 1.04
CA TYR A 194 -17.23 -23.26 1.12
C TYR A 194 -16.89 -24.28 2.22
N ARG A 195 -17.19 -25.56 1.91
CA ARG A 195 -16.51 -26.74 2.44
C ARG A 195 -15.44 -27.20 1.43
N MET A 196 -14.35 -27.75 1.98
CA MET A 196 -13.35 -28.64 1.36
C MET A 196 -12.02 -28.01 0.86
N LEU A 197 -10.98 -28.05 1.71
CA LEU A 197 -9.73 -28.85 1.59
C LEU A 197 -8.70 -28.35 2.63
N MET A 198 -7.98 -29.28 3.26
CA MET A 198 -7.30 -29.11 4.56
C MET A 198 -5.77 -28.99 4.47
N SER A 199 -5.20 -28.26 5.43
CA SER A 199 -3.85 -28.41 5.97
C SER A 199 -3.88 -28.02 7.46
N SER A 200 -3.01 -28.64 8.27
CA SER A 200 -3.01 -28.59 9.74
C SER A 200 -2.28 -27.38 10.30
N SER A 201 -3.01 -26.31 10.63
CA SER A 201 -2.66 -25.42 11.75
C SER A 201 -3.94 -24.73 12.23
N GLN A 202 -4.15 -24.72 13.55
CA GLN A 202 -5.44 -24.40 14.18
C GLN A 202 -5.22 -23.28 15.21
N ASP A 203 -5.99 -22.18 15.14
CA ASP A 203 -6.09 -21.23 16.24
C ASP A 203 -7.51 -21.26 16.86
N PRO A 204 -7.69 -21.94 18.01
CA PRO A 204 -8.99 -22.04 18.68
C PRO A 204 -9.59 -20.68 19.06
N ILE A 205 -8.74 -19.67 19.33
CA ILE A 205 -9.18 -18.32 19.70
C ILE A 205 -9.82 -17.65 18.49
N VAL A 206 -9.22 -17.78 17.30
CA VAL A 206 -9.77 -17.25 16.04
C VAL A 206 -11.14 -17.86 15.75
N MET A 207 -11.27 -19.18 15.93
CA MET A 207 -12.52 -19.88 15.67
C MET A 207 -13.60 -19.58 16.71
N TRP A 208 -13.23 -19.44 17.98
CA TRP A 208 -14.14 -18.99 19.03
C TRP A 208 -14.64 -17.57 18.74
N GLN A 209 -13.74 -16.65 18.40
CA GLN A 209 -14.08 -15.28 18.06
C GLN A 209 -14.99 -15.22 16.83
N HIS A 210 -14.68 -15.98 15.78
CA HIS A 210 -15.50 -16.04 14.58
C HIS A 210 -16.94 -16.51 14.86
N ARG A 211 -17.11 -17.53 15.71
CA ARG A 211 -18.43 -18.04 16.11
C ARG A 211 -19.20 -17.09 17.01
N ASN A 212 -18.50 -16.36 17.87
CA ASN A 212 -19.08 -15.47 18.88
C ASN A 212 -18.90 -13.99 18.51
N MET A 213 -18.71 -13.68 17.22
CA MET A 213 -18.25 -12.36 16.79
C MET A 213 -19.20 -11.23 17.22
N VAL A 214 -20.50 -11.45 17.11
CA VAL A 214 -21.52 -10.46 17.50
C VAL A 214 -21.42 -10.14 19.00
N TYR A 215 -21.27 -11.17 19.84
CA TYR A 215 -21.11 -10.98 21.28
C TYR A 215 -19.79 -10.27 21.61
N ALA A 216 -18.69 -10.64 20.95
CA ALA A 216 -17.40 -9.99 21.13
C ALA A 216 -17.44 -8.51 20.73
N ILE A 217 -18.10 -8.16 19.61
CA ILE A 217 -18.32 -6.77 19.18
C ILE A 217 -19.13 -6.02 20.22
N VAL A 218 -20.32 -6.51 20.60
CA VAL A 218 -21.18 -5.81 21.57
C VAL A 218 -20.45 -5.59 22.89
N ALA A 219 -19.76 -6.64 23.37
CA ALA A 219 -18.99 -6.58 24.61
C ALA A 219 -17.87 -5.55 24.55
N MET A 220 -17.02 -5.58 23.53
CA MET A 220 -15.80 -4.78 23.50
C MET A 220 -15.99 -3.40 22.87
N ALA A 221 -16.89 -3.27 21.89
CA ALA A 221 -17.12 -1.99 21.23
C ALA A 221 -17.99 -1.03 22.05
N TRP A 222 -18.95 -1.56 22.83
CA TRP A 222 -19.94 -0.73 23.53
C TRP A 222 -20.03 -1.01 25.02
N VAL A 223 -20.23 -2.27 25.46
CA VAL A 223 -20.46 -2.57 26.89
C VAL A 223 -19.24 -2.24 27.74
N PHE A 224 -18.05 -2.70 27.34
CA PHE A 224 -16.80 -2.48 28.06
C PHE A 224 -16.48 -0.98 28.24
N PRO A 225 -16.39 -0.15 27.18
CA PRO A 225 -16.08 1.26 27.37
C PRO A 225 -17.16 2.01 28.17
N THR A 226 -18.43 1.64 28.01
CA THR A 226 -19.55 2.20 28.80
C THR A 226 -19.40 1.86 30.29
N ALA A 227 -19.11 0.59 30.60
CA ALA A 227 -18.93 0.13 31.97
C ALA A 227 -17.70 0.78 32.63
N VAL A 228 -16.58 0.92 31.90
CA VAL A 228 -15.39 1.60 32.44
C VAL A 228 -15.71 3.04 32.83
N CYS A 229 -16.35 3.82 31.94
CA CYS A 229 -16.68 5.21 32.23
C CYS A 229 -17.73 5.35 33.35
N GLY A 230 -18.74 4.47 33.32
CA GLY A 230 -19.82 4.43 34.30
C GLY A 230 -19.36 4.04 35.70
N LEU A 231 -18.52 3.01 35.81
CA LEU A 231 -18.05 2.48 37.10
C LEU A 231 -16.92 3.33 37.71
N LEU A 232 -16.01 3.88 36.90
CA LEU A 232 -14.85 4.60 37.43
C LEU A 232 -15.12 6.08 37.71
N TRP A 233 -15.95 6.76 36.91
CA TRP A 233 -16.26 8.19 37.12
C TRP A 233 -17.72 8.57 36.85
N GLY A 234 -18.64 7.59 36.87
CA GLY A 234 -20.08 7.83 36.82
C GLY A 234 -20.64 8.31 35.49
N ASP A 235 -19.88 8.18 34.38
CA ASP A 235 -20.27 8.71 33.07
C ASP A 235 -20.72 7.61 32.10
N TRP A 236 -21.86 6.99 32.41
CA TRP A 236 -22.44 5.92 31.59
C TRP A 236 -22.79 6.39 30.17
N GLN A 237 -23.44 7.55 30.06
CA GLN A 237 -23.88 8.10 28.78
C GLN A 237 -22.69 8.55 27.93
N GLY A 238 -21.71 9.25 28.51
CA GLY A 238 -20.49 9.62 27.81
C GLY A 238 -19.66 8.42 27.39
N GLY A 239 -19.60 7.37 28.23
CA GLY A 239 -18.94 6.11 27.88
C GLY A 239 -19.56 5.42 26.67
N PHE A 240 -20.89 5.38 26.59
CA PHE A 240 -21.58 4.78 25.45
C PHE A 240 -21.43 5.61 24.17
N ILE A 241 -21.64 6.94 24.25
CA ILE A 241 -21.61 7.83 23.09
C ILE A 241 -20.18 8.05 22.57
N TYR A 242 -19.26 8.49 23.43
CA TYR A 242 -17.92 8.88 23.00
C TYR A 242 -16.95 7.70 22.93
N ALA A 243 -16.80 6.94 24.03
CA ALA A 243 -15.85 5.83 24.08
C ALA A 243 -16.37 4.58 23.34
N GLY A 244 -17.69 4.43 23.25
CA GLY A 244 -18.37 3.39 22.49
C GLY A 244 -18.52 3.78 21.01
N ILE A 245 -19.56 4.54 20.69
CA ILE A 245 -20.02 4.79 19.30
C ILE A 245 -19.04 5.66 18.50
N LEU A 246 -18.75 6.89 18.94
CA LEU A 246 -17.97 7.84 18.14
C LEU A 246 -16.52 7.39 17.99
N ARG A 247 -15.94 6.76 19.01
CA ARG A 247 -14.62 6.13 18.88
C ARG A 247 -14.63 4.95 17.90
N CYS A 248 -15.70 4.16 17.79
CA CYS A 248 -15.81 3.13 16.72
C CYS A 248 -15.66 3.76 15.34
N LEU A 249 -16.39 4.86 15.10
CA LEU A 249 -16.32 5.60 13.84
C LEU A 249 -14.87 6.00 13.53
N VAL A 250 -14.18 6.62 14.48
CA VAL A 250 -12.81 7.10 14.25
C VAL A 250 -11.86 5.94 13.91
N VAL A 251 -11.95 4.79 14.60
CA VAL A 251 -11.13 3.60 14.29
C VAL A 251 -11.43 3.04 12.89
N GLN A 252 -12.71 2.98 12.52
CA GLN A 252 -13.13 2.50 11.19
C GLN A 252 -12.62 3.42 10.08
N GLN A 253 -12.84 4.73 10.19
CA GLN A 253 -12.39 5.71 9.20
C GLN A 253 -10.85 5.71 9.08
N ALA A 254 -10.14 5.62 10.21
CA ALA A 254 -8.69 5.47 10.20
C ALA A 254 -8.25 4.20 9.46
N THR A 255 -8.90 3.07 9.68
CA THR A 255 -8.54 1.83 8.97
C THR A 255 -8.87 1.90 7.48
N PHE A 256 -10.00 2.51 7.13
CA PHE A 256 -10.42 2.73 5.74
C PHE A 256 -9.47 3.66 4.97
N CYS A 257 -8.78 4.58 5.66
CA CYS A 257 -7.68 5.35 5.08
C CYS A 257 -6.53 4.48 4.57
N VAL A 258 -6.29 3.30 5.15
CA VAL A 258 -5.25 2.38 4.66
C VAL A 258 -5.60 1.90 3.24
N ASN A 259 -6.85 1.50 3.02
CA ASN A 259 -7.32 1.02 1.71
C ASN A 259 -7.43 2.14 0.66
N SER A 260 -7.45 3.40 1.08
CA SER A 260 -7.72 4.56 0.22
C SER A 260 -6.53 5.51 0.15
N LEU A 261 -6.29 6.32 1.19
CA LEU A 261 -5.17 7.26 1.26
C LEU A 261 -3.83 6.55 1.03
N ALA A 262 -3.58 5.38 1.62
CA ALA A 262 -2.33 4.67 1.45
C ALA A 262 -2.14 4.02 0.07
N HIS A 263 -3.16 4.08 -0.79
CA HIS A 263 -3.09 3.68 -2.21
C HIS A 263 -3.18 4.87 -3.17
N TRP A 264 -3.27 6.10 -2.66
CA TRP A 264 -3.49 7.30 -3.48
C TRP A 264 -2.46 8.40 -3.22
N LEU A 265 -2.07 8.60 -1.96
CA LEU A 265 -1.20 9.68 -1.51
C LEU A 265 0.12 9.11 -0.94
N GLY A 266 1.25 9.69 -1.34
CA GLY A 266 2.57 9.33 -0.83
C GLY A 266 3.57 8.88 -1.90
N GLU A 267 4.67 8.31 -1.44
CA GLU A 267 5.82 7.91 -2.25
C GLU A 267 5.87 6.39 -2.46
N GLN A 268 6.67 5.95 -3.43
CA GLN A 268 6.85 4.52 -3.75
C GLN A 268 8.34 4.13 -3.71
N PRO A 269 8.97 4.16 -2.52
CA PRO A 269 10.41 3.98 -2.40
C PRO A 269 10.90 2.54 -2.66
N PHE A 270 10.01 1.54 -2.72
CA PHE A 270 10.39 0.14 -2.93
C PHE A 270 9.85 -0.43 -4.24
N ASP A 271 8.57 -0.22 -4.55
CA ASP A 271 7.96 -0.71 -5.79
C ASP A 271 6.87 0.23 -6.34
N ASP A 272 6.88 0.48 -7.65
CA ASP A 272 5.96 1.39 -8.34
C ASP A 272 5.05 0.67 -9.36
N ARG A 273 4.99 -0.67 -9.34
CA ARG A 273 4.12 -1.45 -10.25
C ARG A 273 2.67 -1.47 -9.79
N ARG A 274 2.42 -1.21 -8.52
CA ARG A 274 1.10 -1.18 -7.88
C ARG A 274 0.88 0.16 -7.19
N SER A 275 -0.33 0.41 -6.69
CA SER A 275 -0.72 1.67 -6.04
C SER A 275 -0.30 1.93 -4.58
N PRO A 276 0.14 0.96 -3.74
CA PRO A 276 0.54 1.23 -2.36
C PRO A 276 1.62 2.31 -2.25
N ARG A 277 1.49 3.19 -1.26
CA ARG A 277 2.33 4.36 -1.05
C ARG A 277 2.69 4.55 0.42
N ASP A 278 3.90 5.06 0.65
CA ASP A 278 4.38 5.47 1.96
C ASP A 278 4.01 6.92 2.21
N HIS A 279 3.33 7.20 3.32
CA HIS A 279 2.95 8.57 3.70
C HIS A 279 2.83 8.75 5.22
N VAL A 280 3.55 9.75 5.76
CA VAL A 280 3.66 9.99 7.21
C VAL A 280 2.33 10.38 7.84
N LEU A 281 1.54 11.25 7.21
CA LEU A 281 0.23 11.64 7.77
C LEU A 281 -0.74 10.46 7.78
N THR A 282 -0.68 9.61 6.75
CA THR A 282 -1.45 8.37 6.72
C THR A 282 -1.00 7.49 7.88
N ALA A 283 0.30 7.33 8.11
CA ALA A 283 0.84 6.54 9.22
C ALA A 283 0.41 7.09 10.60
N LEU A 284 0.32 8.41 10.79
CA LEU A 284 -0.18 9.02 12.02
C LEU A 284 -1.65 8.67 12.27
N VAL A 285 -2.50 8.81 11.25
CA VAL A 285 -3.93 8.47 11.35
C VAL A 285 -4.11 6.97 11.59
N THR A 286 -3.28 6.12 10.98
CA THR A 286 -3.48 4.66 10.95
C THR A 286 -2.52 3.89 11.86
N LEU A 287 -1.95 4.52 12.89
CA LEU A 287 -1.07 3.86 13.89
C LEU A 287 0.12 3.08 13.27
N GLY A 288 0.72 3.64 12.23
CA GLY A 288 1.90 3.10 11.54
C GLY A 288 1.60 2.39 10.21
N GLU A 289 0.33 2.15 9.88
CA GLU A 289 -0.07 1.41 8.66
C GLU A 289 0.08 2.19 7.35
N GLY A 290 0.50 3.46 7.41
CA GLY A 290 0.67 4.34 6.25
C GLY A 290 2.00 4.20 5.51
N TYR A 291 2.96 3.42 6.02
CA TYR A 291 4.14 2.98 5.25
C TYR A 291 3.75 1.75 4.41
N HIS A 292 2.81 1.99 3.48
CA HIS A 292 2.08 0.93 2.80
C HIS A 292 2.81 0.38 1.58
N ASN A 293 3.72 1.15 0.97
CA ASN A 293 4.58 0.66 -0.10
C ASN A 293 5.55 -0.40 0.45
N PHE A 294 6.20 -0.10 1.58
CA PHE A 294 7.04 -1.08 2.27
C PHE A 294 6.24 -2.33 2.63
N HIS A 295 5.06 -2.15 3.22
CA HIS A 295 4.22 -3.24 3.67
C HIS A 295 3.79 -4.19 2.53
N HIS A 296 3.41 -3.66 1.36
CA HIS A 296 3.03 -4.50 0.21
C HIS A 296 4.22 -5.21 -0.43
N GLU A 297 5.42 -4.62 -0.39
CA GLU A 297 6.62 -5.26 -0.92
C GLU A 297 7.17 -6.34 0.04
N PHE A 298 7.09 -6.09 1.35
CA PHE A 298 7.65 -6.95 2.40
C PHE A 298 6.61 -7.35 3.46
N PRO A 299 5.52 -8.05 3.09
CA PRO A 299 4.35 -8.27 3.95
C PRO A 299 4.65 -9.06 5.23
N SER A 300 5.68 -9.91 5.22
CA SER A 300 6.08 -10.73 6.36
C SER A 300 6.99 -10.01 7.37
N ASP A 301 7.42 -8.76 7.13
CA ASP A 301 8.14 -7.98 8.15
C ASP A 301 7.13 -7.56 9.23
N TYR A 302 7.51 -7.67 10.51
CA TYR A 302 6.63 -7.21 11.59
C TYR A 302 6.57 -5.67 11.69
N ARG A 303 7.38 -4.94 10.92
CA ARG A 303 7.44 -3.48 10.86
C ARG A 303 6.81 -3.01 9.56
N ASN A 304 6.07 -1.90 9.62
CA ASN A 304 5.79 -1.13 8.41
C ASN A 304 6.79 0.03 8.30
N ALA A 305 7.09 0.67 9.42
CA ALA A 305 8.17 1.66 9.53
C ALA A 305 9.50 0.99 9.86
N ILE A 306 10.43 0.92 8.90
CA ILE A 306 11.74 0.29 9.12
C ILE A 306 12.75 1.18 9.83
N GLU A 307 12.63 2.50 9.70
CA GLU A 307 13.53 3.43 10.37
C GLU A 307 13.11 3.60 11.85
N TRP A 308 14.08 3.90 12.70
CA TRP A 308 13.83 4.04 14.14
C TRP A 308 12.95 5.26 14.47
N TRP A 309 13.07 6.34 13.70
CA TRP A 309 12.34 7.61 13.88
C TRP A 309 10.95 7.63 13.22
N GLN A 310 10.68 6.69 12.31
CA GLN A 310 9.39 6.60 11.62
C GLN A 310 8.29 6.11 12.57
N TYR A 311 7.14 6.78 12.52
CA TYR A 311 6.01 6.56 13.41
C TYR A 311 5.32 5.21 13.16
N ASP A 312 5.52 4.25 14.06
CA ASP A 312 4.83 2.96 14.05
C ASP A 312 4.68 2.45 15.50
N PRO A 313 3.65 2.93 16.23
CA PRO A 313 3.36 2.48 17.60
C PRO A 313 3.23 0.98 17.69
N THR A 314 2.65 0.33 16.67
CA THR A 314 2.46 -1.11 16.60
C THR A 314 3.80 -1.86 16.65
N LYS A 315 4.81 -1.42 15.88
CA LYS A 315 6.18 -1.98 15.91
C LYS A 315 6.77 -1.93 17.31
N TRP A 316 6.67 -0.79 17.99
CA TRP A 316 7.24 -0.65 19.33
C TRP A 316 6.48 -1.48 20.36
N THR A 317 5.15 -1.54 20.28
CA THR A 317 4.33 -2.39 21.14
C THR A 317 4.68 -3.88 20.99
N ILE A 318 4.79 -4.39 19.76
CA ILE A 318 5.18 -5.79 19.52
C ILE A 318 6.60 -6.05 20.05
N TRP A 319 7.53 -5.11 19.87
CA TRP A 319 8.89 -5.22 20.42
C TRP A 319 8.89 -5.27 21.95
N VAL A 320 8.07 -4.46 22.63
CA VAL A 320 7.91 -4.52 24.10
C VAL A 320 7.36 -5.87 24.52
N TRP A 321 6.34 -6.41 23.85
CA TRP A 321 5.83 -7.76 24.14
C TRP A 321 6.88 -8.84 23.95
N LYS A 322 7.81 -8.68 23.00
CA LYS A 322 8.97 -9.58 22.89
C LYS A 322 9.85 -9.51 24.13
N GLN A 323 10.15 -8.31 24.63
CA GLN A 323 10.96 -8.16 25.87
C GLN A 323 10.26 -8.79 27.09
N LEU A 324 8.93 -8.75 27.12
CA LEU A 324 8.11 -9.35 28.18
C LEU A 324 7.86 -10.86 28.00
N GLY A 325 8.40 -11.50 26.95
CA GLY A 325 8.15 -12.92 26.66
C GLY A 325 6.73 -13.24 26.18
N LEU A 326 5.94 -12.23 25.80
CA LEU A 326 4.59 -12.40 25.26
C LEU A 326 4.58 -12.59 23.74
N ALA A 327 5.64 -12.16 23.05
CA ALA A 327 5.83 -12.33 21.62
C ALA A 327 7.22 -12.92 21.32
N GLU A 328 7.33 -13.72 20.26
CA GLU A 328 8.59 -14.32 19.81
C GLU A 328 8.69 -14.32 18.28
N ASP A 329 9.87 -14.62 17.75
CA ASP A 329 10.11 -14.78 16.31
C ASP A 329 9.63 -13.59 15.44
N LEU A 330 9.96 -12.37 15.88
CA LEU A 330 9.68 -11.15 15.12
C LEU A 330 10.47 -11.16 13.80
N LYS A 331 9.77 -11.46 12.70
CA LYS A 331 10.33 -11.58 11.35
C LYS A 331 10.74 -10.22 10.81
N ARG A 332 11.93 -10.16 10.22
CA ARG A 332 12.46 -8.99 9.52
C ARG A 332 13.04 -9.41 8.19
N PHE A 333 12.84 -8.61 7.16
CA PHE A 333 13.54 -8.82 5.89
C PHE A 333 15.02 -8.43 6.01
N ARG A 334 15.87 -9.08 5.21
CA ARG A 334 17.30 -8.76 5.15
C ARG A 334 17.48 -7.34 4.60
N GLN A 335 18.31 -6.55 5.26
CA GLN A 335 18.55 -5.15 4.87
C GLN A 335 18.97 -5.02 3.41
N ASN A 336 19.80 -5.95 2.92
CA ASN A 336 20.24 -5.98 1.52
C ASN A 336 19.08 -6.05 0.52
N GLU A 337 18.02 -6.81 0.80
CA GLU A 337 16.87 -6.91 -0.12
C GLU A 337 16.02 -5.63 -0.10
N ILE A 338 15.92 -4.99 1.08
CA ILE A 338 15.25 -3.69 1.23
C ILE A 338 16.00 -2.61 0.45
N GLU A 339 17.33 -2.55 0.58
CA GLU A 339 18.17 -1.57 -0.12
C GLU A 339 18.19 -1.79 -1.64
N LYS A 340 18.14 -3.03 -2.12
CA LYS A 340 17.97 -3.30 -3.56
C LYS A 340 16.72 -2.62 -4.12
N GLY A 341 15.58 -2.72 -3.43
CA GLY A 341 14.34 -2.06 -3.85
C GLY A 341 14.49 -0.54 -3.92
N ARG A 342 15.10 0.07 -2.89
CA ARG A 342 15.39 1.52 -2.85
C ARG A 342 16.28 1.97 -4.00
N VAL A 343 17.39 1.28 -4.24
CA VAL A 343 18.33 1.61 -5.31
C VAL A 343 17.66 1.45 -6.68
N GLN A 344 16.84 0.42 -6.87
CA GLN A 344 16.09 0.23 -8.12
C GLN A 344 15.11 1.39 -8.38
N GLN A 345 14.38 1.87 -7.36
CA GLN A 345 13.48 3.01 -7.51
C GLN A 345 14.24 4.32 -7.74
N LEU A 346 15.35 4.54 -7.05
CA LEU A 346 16.23 5.68 -7.28
C LEU A 346 16.80 5.67 -8.70
N GLN A 347 17.25 4.52 -9.20
CA GLN A 347 17.75 4.38 -10.56
C GLN A 347 16.65 4.72 -11.58
N LYS A 348 15.43 4.21 -11.41
CA LYS A 348 14.30 4.59 -12.27
C LYS A 348 14.03 6.10 -12.26
N ALA A 349 14.10 6.73 -11.08
CA ALA A 349 13.91 8.17 -10.95
C ALA A 349 15.04 8.97 -11.64
N LEU A 350 16.28 8.52 -11.49
CA LEU A 350 17.45 9.08 -12.17
C LEU A 350 17.33 8.92 -13.69
N ASP A 351 16.93 7.76 -14.19
CA ASP A 351 16.74 7.49 -15.62
C ASP A 351 15.64 8.38 -16.21
N ARG A 352 14.50 8.53 -15.50
CA ARG A 352 13.42 9.45 -15.92
C ARG A 352 13.91 10.90 -16.01
N ARG A 353 14.77 11.34 -15.08
CA ARG A 353 15.36 12.67 -15.10
C ARG A 353 16.37 12.81 -16.24
N ARG A 354 17.23 11.81 -16.41
CA ARG A 354 18.25 11.72 -17.47
C ARG A 354 17.59 11.83 -18.84
N ASN A 355 16.48 11.13 -19.09
CA ASN A 355 15.77 11.13 -20.37
C ASN A 355 15.12 12.49 -20.75
N ARG A 356 15.08 13.46 -19.83
CA ARG A 356 14.57 14.82 -20.11
C ARG A 356 15.67 15.82 -20.45
N LEU A 357 16.92 15.43 -20.25
CA LEU A 357 18.07 16.27 -20.55
C LEU A 357 18.53 16.02 -21.98
N ASP A 358 18.99 17.08 -22.64
CA ASP A 358 19.69 16.94 -23.91
C ASP A 358 21.11 16.47 -23.65
N TRP A 359 21.42 15.28 -24.15
CA TRP A 359 22.76 14.70 -24.10
C TRP A 359 23.47 14.77 -25.46
N GLY A 360 22.84 15.35 -26.49
CA GLY A 360 23.28 15.27 -27.87
C GLY A 360 23.02 13.91 -28.53
N ILE A 361 23.45 13.78 -29.79
CA ILE A 361 23.22 12.60 -30.62
C ILE A 361 24.00 11.40 -30.05
N PRO A 362 23.38 10.24 -29.77
CA PRO A 362 24.08 9.05 -29.28
C PRO A 362 25.23 8.64 -30.21
N LEU A 363 26.34 8.15 -29.64
CA LEU A 363 27.54 7.81 -30.42
C LEU A 363 27.27 6.77 -31.52
N VAL A 364 26.31 5.86 -31.27
CA VAL A 364 25.89 4.81 -32.20
C VAL A 364 25.14 5.33 -33.43
N ASP A 365 24.55 6.52 -33.33
CA ASP A 365 23.77 7.15 -34.39
C ASP A 365 24.60 8.16 -35.20
N LEU A 366 25.85 8.41 -34.78
CA LEU A 366 26.75 9.34 -35.47
C LEU A 366 27.38 8.68 -36.71
N PRO A 367 27.59 9.43 -37.80
CA PRO A 367 28.27 8.92 -38.98
C PRO A 367 29.73 8.61 -38.67
N ILE A 368 30.22 7.50 -39.23
CA ILE A 368 31.63 7.10 -39.12
C ILE A 368 32.42 7.80 -40.23
N MET A 369 33.47 8.54 -39.85
CA MET A 369 34.34 9.27 -40.76
C MET A 369 35.78 8.76 -40.67
N SER A 370 36.48 8.69 -41.79
CA SER A 370 37.94 8.50 -41.79
C SER A 370 38.66 9.77 -41.35
N TRP A 371 39.93 9.64 -40.97
CA TRP A 371 40.77 10.78 -40.61
C TRP A 371 40.90 11.79 -41.76
N ASP A 372 41.07 11.30 -42.98
CA ASP A 372 41.23 12.15 -44.17
C ASP A 372 39.94 12.91 -44.49
N GLU A 373 38.77 12.26 -44.36
CA GLU A 373 37.47 12.91 -44.51
C GLU A 373 37.26 14.00 -43.44
N TYR A 374 37.57 13.71 -42.17
CA TYR A 374 37.51 14.69 -41.08
C TYR A 374 38.40 15.92 -41.34
N VAL A 375 39.66 15.72 -41.70
CA VAL A 375 40.61 16.81 -41.96
C VAL A 375 40.21 17.61 -43.19
N SER A 376 39.72 16.94 -44.24
CA SER A 376 39.21 17.59 -45.46
C SER A 376 38.01 18.48 -45.14
N GLU A 377 37.05 17.97 -44.36
CA GLU A 377 35.85 18.72 -43.98
C GLU A 377 36.17 19.90 -43.08
N ALA A 378 37.09 19.75 -42.11
CA ALA A 378 37.51 20.84 -41.23
C ALA A 378 38.28 21.96 -41.95
N LYS A 379 38.82 21.68 -43.15
CA LYS A 379 39.53 22.64 -44.02
C LYS A 379 38.66 23.16 -45.17
N SER A 380 37.45 22.66 -45.32
CA SER A 380 36.55 23.05 -46.40
C SER A 380 36.13 24.53 -46.27
N GLU A 381 35.88 25.20 -47.40
CA GLU A 381 35.41 26.59 -47.42
C GLU A 381 34.00 26.76 -46.80
N ASN A 382 33.33 25.67 -46.43
CA ASN A 382 31.97 25.64 -45.86
C ASN A 382 31.88 26.20 -44.43
N GLY A 383 32.99 26.63 -43.82
CA GLY A 383 32.99 27.38 -42.56
C GLY A 383 32.73 26.56 -41.29
N ARG A 384 32.76 25.22 -41.35
CA ARG A 384 32.61 24.35 -40.18
C ARG A 384 33.93 24.19 -39.44
N ALA A 385 33.96 24.57 -38.16
CA ALA A 385 35.08 24.35 -37.27
C ALA A 385 34.94 23.00 -36.55
N LEU A 386 35.60 21.97 -37.09
CA LEU A 386 35.57 20.63 -36.52
C LEU A 386 36.78 20.35 -35.64
N VAL A 387 36.55 19.72 -34.48
CA VAL A 387 37.59 19.28 -33.54
C VAL A 387 37.33 17.82 -33.14
N SER A 388 38.37 16.99 -33.18
CA SER A 388 38.32 15.63 -32.67
C SER A 388 38.72 15.61 -31.19
N ILE A 389 37.86 15.06 -30.34
CA ILE A 389 38.16 14.79 -28.93
C ILE A 389 37.76 13.35 -28.65
N ALA A 390 38.75 12.57 -28.24
CA ALA A 390 38.67 11.16 -27.92
C ALA A 390 38.01 10.31 -29.02
N GLY A 391 38.38 10.57 -30.28
CA GLY A 391 37.83 9.85 -31.43
C GLY A 391 36.44 10.30 -31.86
N VAL A 392 35.80 11.25 -31.16
CA VAL A 392 34.51 11.84 -31.53
C VAL A 392 34.73 13.22 -32.15
N ILE A 393 34.07 13.48 -33.27
CA ILE A 393 34.16 14.72 -34.03
C ILE A 393 33.05 15.67 -33.55
N HIS A 394 33.45 16.87 -33.16
CA HIS A 394 32.57 17.91 -32.66
C HIS A 394 32.59 19.12 -33.57
N ASP A 395 31.42 19.66 -33.88
CA ASP A 395 31.27 20.94 -34.58
C ASP A 395 31.16 22.06 -33.57
N VAL A 396 32.24 22.82 -33.42
CA VAL A 396 32.36 23.89 -32.43
C VAL A 396 32.15 25.28 -33.05
N THR A 397 31.72 25.35 -34.32
CA THR A 397 31.63 26.61 -35.10
C THR A 397 30.96 27.74 -34.32
N ASP A 398 29.76 27.48 -33.80
CA ASP A 398 28.98 28.48 -33.06
C ASP A 398 29.55 28.75 -31.66
N PHE A 399 30.24 27.77 -31.07
CA PHE A 399 30.76 27.84 -29.72
C PHE A 399 32.10 28.58 -29.60
N ILE A 400 32.88 28.72 -30.69
CA ILE A 400 34.20 29.38 -30.66
C ILE A 400 34.17 30.72 -29.93
N LYS A 401 33.14 31.53 -30.20
CA LYS A 401 33.02 32.88 -29.64
C LYS A 401 32.71 32.90 -28.14
N ASP A 402 32.10 31.83 -27.63
CA ASP A 402 31.61 31.69 -26.26
C ASP A 402 32.57 30.85 -25.39
N HIS A 403 33.65 30.32 -25.99
CA HIS A 403 34.66 29.54 -25.28
C HIS A 403 35.36 30.38 -24.19
N PRO A 404 35.23 30.02 -22.89
CA PRO A 404 35.75 30.83 -21.78
C PRO A 404 37.28 30.98 -21.77
N GLY A 405 38.01 30.00 -22.31
CA GLY A 405 39.47 30.06 -22.44
C GLY A 405 39.95 30.97 -23.58
N GLY A 406 39.03 31.56 -24.35
CA GLY A 406 39.33 32.42 -25.50
C GLY A 406 39.39 31.68 -26.84
N LYS A 407 39.20 32.44 -27.93
CA LYS A 407 39.07 31.90 -29.30
C LYS A 407 40.37 31.33 -29.86
N ALA A 408 41.53 31.84 -29.43
CA ALA A 408 42.82 31.43 -29.98
C ALA A 408 43.09 29.93 -29.79
N PHE A 409 42.79 29.39 -28.61
CA PHE A 409 43.06 27.98 -28.29
C PHE A 409 42.21 27.00 -29.09
N ILE A 410 40.93 27.32 -29.31
CA ILE A 410 40.04 26.45 -30.09
C ILE A 410 40.37 26.51 -31.59
N LEU A 411 40.73 27.70 -32.11
CA LEU A 411 41.16 27.87 -33.51
C LEU A 411 42.42 27.05 -33.83
N MET A 412 43.36 26.93 -32.88
CA MET A 412 44.57 26.10 -33.05
C MET A 412 44.28 24.59 -33.11
N ALA A 413 43.12 24.16 -32.59
CA ALA A 413 42.69 22.78 -32.50
C ALA A 413 41.83 22.31 -33.69
N ILE A 414 41.38 23.21 -34.57
CA ILE A 414 40.57 22.86 -35.73
C ILE A 414 41.31 21.88 -36.64
N GLY A 415 40.63 20.80 -37.03
CA GLY A 415 41.17 19.74 -37.89
C GLY A 415 42.25 18.88 -37.23
N LYS A 416 42.40 18.94 -35.90
CA LYS A 416 43.37 18.13 -35.12
C LYS A 416 42.66 17.29 -34.06
N ASP A 417 43.40 16.38 -33.45
CA ASP A 417 43.00 15.72 -32.22
C ASP A 417 43.38 16.58 -31.01
N ALA A 418 42.38 17.08 -30.30
CA ALA A 418 42.52 17.92 -29.11
C ALA A 418 42.36 17.14 -27.80
N THR A 419 42.30 15.80 -27.84
CA THR A 419 42.07 14.95 -26.66
C THR A 419 43.00 15.27 -25.49
N ALA A 420 44.30 15.38 -25.75
CA ALA A 420 45.28 15.64 -24.70
C ALA A 420 45.10 17.04 -24.10
N ILE A 421 44.84 18.05 -24.93
CA ILE A 421 44.66 19.43 -24.48
C ILE A 421 43.38 19.57 -23.65
N PHE A 422 42.32 18.86 -24.04
CA PHE A 422 41.01 18.90 -23.38
C PHE A 422 40.97 18.13 -22.03
N ASN A 423 41.67 17.00 -21.93
CA ASN A 423 41.64 16.10 -20.78
C ASN A 423 42.86 16.26 -19.84
N GLY A 424 43.33 17.48 -19.60
CA GLY A 424 44.34 17.74 -18.55
C GLY A 424 45.81 17.75 -19.00
N GLY A 425 46.11 17.58 -20.29
CA GLY A 425 47.45 17.82 -20.83
C GLY A 425 47.81 19.31 -20.90
N VAL A 426 46.80 20.19 -20.91
CA VAL A 426 46.98 21.65 -20.76
C VAL A 426 45.95 22.19 -19.77
N TYR A 427 44.67 21.83 -19.97
CA TYR A 427 43.60 22.20 -19.06
C TYR A 427 42.65 21.02 -18.88
N GLU A 428 42.36 20.68 -17.63
CA GLU A 428 41.39 19.63 -17.31
C GLU A 428 39.99 20.24 -17.31
N HIS A 429 39.25 20.01 -18.40
CA HIS A 429 37.93 20.61 -18.57
C HIS A 429 36.93 20.06 -17.54
N SER A 430 36.11 20.97 -16.99
CA SER A 430 35.10 20.60 -16.01
C SER A 430 34.02 19.67 -16.59
N ASN A 431 33.30 18.95 -15.72
CA ASN A 431 32.15 18.12 -16.13
C ASN A 431 31.11 18.91 -16.94
N ALA A 432 30.91 20.21 -16.65
CA ALA A 432 30.01 21.05 -17.42
C ALA A 432 30.48 21.26 -18.87
N ALA A 433 31.80 21.39 -19.09
CA ALA A 433 32.37 21.49 -20.42
C ALA A 433 32.27 20.17 -21.19
N HIS A 434 32.43 19.02 -20.53
CA HIS A 434 32.18 17.70 -21.13
C HIS A 434 30.71 17.52 -21.55
N ASN A 435 29.76 17.92 -20.69
CA ASN A 435 28.33 17.88 -21.01
C ASN A 435 28.00 18.79 -22.20
N LEU A 436 28.51 20.02 -22.24
CA LEU A 436 28.32 20.91 -23.38
C LEU A 436 28.96 20.36 -24.66
N LEU A 437 30.16 19.77 -24.56
CA LEU A 437 30.83 19.16 -25.72
C LEU A 437 29.97 18.05 -26.34
N SER A 438 29.28 17.26 -25.51
CA SER A 438 28.41 16.18 -25.99
C SER A 438 27.24 16.64 -26.86
N THR A 439 26.79 17.90 -26.75
CA THR A 439 25.72 18.44 -27.59
C THR A 439 26.22 18.88 -28.98
N MET A 440 27.54 18.95 -29.17
CA MET A 440 28.19 19.41 -30.41
C MET A 440 28.70 18.26 -31.29
N ARG A 441 28.33 17.01 -30.98
CA ARG A 441 28.79 15.82 -31.72
C ARG A 441 28.19 15.75 -33.12
N VAL A 442 29.04 15.47 -34.11
CA VAL A 442 28.62 15.37 -35.53
C VAL A 442 29.16 14.14 -36.26
N GLY A 443 30.11 13.41 -35.68
CA GLY A 443 30.65 12.18 -36.27
C GLY A 443 31.57 11.43 -35.32
N VAL A 444 31.96 10.22 -35.69
CA VAL A 444 32.97 9.43 -34.96
C VAL A 444 34.05 8.99 -35.94
N LEU A 445 35.32 9.15 -35.54
CA LEU A 445 36.45 8.66 -36.34
C LEU A 445 36.41 7.13 -36.44
N ARG A 446 36.77 6.58 -37.60
CA ARG A 446 36.89 5.13 -37.80
C ARG A 446 37.91 4.55 -36.79
N GLY A 447 37.46 3.64 -35.94
CA GLY A 447 38.24 3.10 -34.82
C GLY A 447 38.19 3.93 -33.52
N GLY A 448 37.54 5.09 -33.53
CA GLY A 448 37.38 5.99 -32.38
C GLY A 448 36.39 5.48 -31.33
N CYS A 449 35.33 4.76 -31.73
CA CYS A 449 34.35 4.16 -30.80
C CYS A 449 35.01 3.22 -29.79
N GLU A 450 36.06 2.49 -30.18
CA GLU A 450 36.77 1.57 -29.27
C GLU A 450 37.48 2.34 -28.16
N VAL A 451 37.99 3.55 -28.41
CA VAL A 451 38.72 4.34 -27.40
C VAL A 451 37.80 4.84 -26.28
N GLU A 452 36.55 5.19 -26.59
CA GLU A 452 35.58 5.68 -25.60
C GLU A 452 34.97 4.56 -24.75
N VAL A 453 34.73 3.37 -25.33
CA VAL A 453 34.24 2.19 -24.59
C VAL A 453 35.22 1.78 -23.48
N TRP A 454 36.53 1.90 -23.72
CA TRP A 454 37.56 1.52 -22.74
C TRP A 454 37.68 2.51 -21.58
N LYS A 455 37.37 3.80 -21.80
CA LYS A 455 37.32 4.79 -20.72
C LYS A 455 36.15 4.55 -19.77
N HIS A 456 34.95 4.29 -20.30
CA HIS A 456 33.80 3.97 -19.47
C HIS A 456 34.04 2.71 -18.61
N ALA A 457 34.64 1.66 -19.20
CA ALA A 457 35.02 0.45 -18.47
C ALA A 457 36.09 0.69 -17.38
N ALA A 458 37.01 1.64 -17.58
CA ALA A 458 38.04 2.01 -16.61
C ALA A 458 37.52 2.88 -15.44
N THR A 459 36.46 3.67 -15.68
CA THR A 459 35.78 4.43 -14.61
C THR A 459 34.83 3.59 -13.76
N ASP A 460 34.18 2.57 -14.34
CA ASP A 460 33.27 1.67 -13.60
C ASP A 460 34.01 0.59 -12.77
N SER A 461 35.34 0.48 -12.93
CA SER A 461 36.21 -0.48 -12.24
C SER A 461 37.05 0.11 -11.10
N ARG A 462 36.79 1.38 -10.72
CA ARG A 462 37.31 2.05 -9.52
C ARG A 462 36.16 2.38 -8.58
#